data_AF-A0A2U2RK90-F1
#
_entry.id   AF-A0A2U2RK90-F1
#
_cell.length_a   1.000
_cell.length_b   1.000
_cell.length_c   1.000
_cell.angle_alpha   90.00
_cell.angle_beta   90.00
_cell.angle_gamma   90.00
#
_symmetry.space_group_name_H-M   'P 1'
#
loop_
_entity.id
_entity.type
_entity.pdbx_description
1 polymer ?
#
loop_
_entity_poly.entity_id
_entity_poly.type
_entity_poly.pdbx_seq_one_letter_code
_entity_poly.pdbx_strand_id
1 'polypeptide(L)'
;MTLRESARRTRDLPPVLLGLAILLLLQMIGLSLTALLHLPVPGVVLGLVLLVLLGLWPRTRGILRAAEPAGTPLLAHLQLLFVPPGVGVVVEMTALARNALPIALAVGGSFVITLLVAGRLLQALLRRQDRRGAERGRRAPDGGPTAAGDQATGGAGA
;
A
#
# COMPACT_ATOMS: atom_id res chain seq x y z
N MET A 1 11.37 -29.40 43.51
CA MET A 1 10.64 -29.89 42.31
C MET A 1 9.66 -28.84 41.75
N THR A 2 9.93 -27.53 41.94
CA THR A 2 9.00 -26.41 41.67
C THR A 2 9.51 -25.39 40.65
N LEU A 3 10.67 -25.61 40.03
CA LEU A 3 11.33 -24.62 39.16
C LEU A 3 11.12 -24.87 37.66
N ARG A 4 10.24 -25.80 37.26
CA ARG A 4 9.97 -26.12 35.85
C ARG A 4 8.68 -25.49 35.28
N GLU A 5 7.83 -24.87 36.11
CA GLU A 5 6.56 -24.30 35.65
C GLU A 5 6.67 -22.85 35.15
N SER A 6 7.63 -22.07 35.63
CA SER A 6 7.78 -20.65 35.26
C SER A 6 8.21 -20.41 33.80
N ALA A 7 8.70 -21.45 33.11
CA ALA A 7 9.21 -21.34 31.74
C ALA A 7 8.13 -21.59 30.65
N ARG A 8 6.87 -21.84 31.01
CA ARG A 8 5.75 -21.94 30.05
C ARG A 8 5.01 -20.62 29.82
N ARG A 9 5.05 -19.67 30.77
CA ARG A 9 4.28 -18.42 30.69
C ARG A 9 4.73 -17.46 29.57
N THR A 10 5.95 -17.59 29.09
CA THR A 10 6.50 -16.83 27.96
C THR A 10 6.17 -17.45 26.59
N ARG A 11 5.59 -18.65 26.53
CA ARG A 11 5.15 -19.29 25.27
C ARG A 11 3.72 -18.91 24.87
N ASP A 12 2.97 -18.26 25.76
CA ASP A 12 1.60 -17.83 25.54
C ASP A 12 1.51 -16.31 25.33
N LEU A 13 2.52 -15.66 24.75
CA LEU A 13 2.30 -14.32 24.22
C LEU A 13 1.32 -14.47 23.06
N PRO A 14 0.04 -14.06 23.18
CA PRO A 14 -0.87 -14.11 22.05
C PRO A 14 -0.18 -13.47 20.86
N PRO A 15 -0.27 -14.07 19.67
CA PRO A 15 0.42 -13.58 18.47
C PRO A 15 0.09 -12.10 18.17
N VAL A 16 -1.02 -11.59 18.69
CA VAL A 16 -1.43 -10.19 18.72
C VAL A 16 -0.45 -9.27 19.50
N LEU A 17 0.05 -9.67 20.68
CA LEU A 17 1.01 -8.86 21.45
C LEU A 17 2.34 -8.74 20.72
N LEU A 18 2.81 -9.85 20.12
CA LEU A 18 4.02 -9.84 19.31
C LEU A 18 3.85 -8.93 18.10
N GLY A 19 2.71 -9.03 17.41
CA GLY A 19 2.41 -8.14 16.29
C GLY A 19 2.33 -6.68 16.69
N LEU A 20 1.71 -6.37 17.83
CA LEU A 20 1.61 -5.01 18.35
C LEU A 20 3.01 -4.46 18.68
N ALA A 21 3.85 -5.26 19.34
CA ALA A 21 5.23 -4.89 19.64
C ALA A 21 6.03 -4.61 18.36
N ILE A 22 5.88 -5.44 17.32
CA ILE A 22 6.52 -5.21 16.01
C ILE A 22 6.04 -3.90 15.39
N LEU A 23 4.72 -3.65 15.38
CA LEU A 23 4.15 -2.41 14.85
C LEU A 23 4.65 -1.18 15.62
N LEU A 24 4.71 -1.24 16.95
CA LEU A 24 5.23 -0.17 17.82
C LEU A 24 6.75 0.05 17.63
N LEU A 25 7.53 -1.02 17.43
CA LEU A 25 8.96 -0.88 17.16
C LEU A 25 9.20 -0.22 15.81
N LEU A 26 8.48 -0.63 14.77
CA LEU A 26 8.56 0.02 13.47
C LEU A 26 8.10 1.48 13.52
N GLN A 27 7.05 1.74 14.30
CA GLN A 27 6.58 3.10 14.60
C GLN A 27 7.65 3.95 15.27
N MET A 28 8.36 3.41 16.27
CA MET A 28 9.44 4.09 16.97
C MET A 28 10.63 4.35 16.04
N ILE A 29 10.98 3.38 15.18
CA ILE A 29 12.02 3.58 14.16
C ILE A 29 11.59 4.68 13.18
N GLY A 30 10.35 4.64 12.70
CA GLY A 30 9.79 5.67 11.83
C GLY A 30 9.80 7.06 12.48
N LEU A 31 9.43 7.14 13.76
CA LEU A 31 9.47 8.39 14.54
C LEU A 31 10.90 8.94 14.67
N SER A 32 11.85 8.08 15.04
CA SER A 32 13.27 8.47 15.13
C SER A 32 13.81 8.94 13.79
N LEU A 33 13.46 8.27 12.69
CA LEU A 33 13.84 8.71 11.34
C LEU A 33 13.22 10.05 10.98
N THR A 34 11.92 10.27 11.26
CA THR A 34 11.28 11.57 11.01
C THR A 34 11.94 12.70 11.81
N ALA A 35 12.33 12.43 13.06
CA ALA A 35 12.99 13.40 13.92
C ALA A 35 14.41 13.72 13.41
N LEU A 36 15.17 12.72 12.95
CA LEU A 36 16.52 12.92 12.41
C LEU A 36 16.50 13.64 11.04
N LEU A 37 15.56 13.28 10.16
CA LEU A 37 15.47 13.84 8.81
C LEU A 37 14.65 15.14 8.74
N HIS A 38 14.05 15.60 9.85
CA HIS A 38 13.15 16.76 9.91
C HIS A 38 12.01 16.71 8.88
N LEU A 39 11.51 15.51 8.59
CA LEU A 39 10.45 15.31 7.60
C LEU A 39 9.09 15.69 8.20
N PRO A 40 8.24 16.48 7.50
CA PRO A 40 6.92 16.91 7.96
C PRO A 40 5.87 15.79 7.80
N VAL A 41 6.22 14.56 8.16
CA VAL A 41 5.38 13.37 8.01
C VAL A 41 5.22 12.71 9.38
N PRO A 42 4.01 12.32 9.78
CA PRO A 42 3.82 11.59 11.03
C PRO A 42 4.64 10.30 11.01
N GLY A 43 5.38 10.02 12.08
CA GLY A 43 6.19 8.80 12.18
C GLY A 43 5.43 7.51 11.89
N VAL A 44 4.10 7.50 12.07
CA VAL A 44 3.21 6.36 11.77
C VAL A 44 3.22 6.00 10.31
N VAL A 45 3.14 7.00 9.45
CA VAL A 45 3.19 6.82 8.00
C VAL A 45 4.56 6.29 7.60
N LEU A 46 5.63 6.81 8.23
CA LEU A 46 6.99 6.35 7.94
C LEU A 46 7.23 4.90 8.40
N GLY A 47 6.67 4.51 9.56
CA GLY A 47 6.67 3.12 10.03
C GLY A 47 5.93 2.17 9.07
N LEU A 48 4.80 2.61 8.48
CA LEU A 48 4.09 1.85 7.45
C LEU A 48 4.91 1.71 6.15
N VAL A 49 5.58 2.78 5.71
CA VAL A 49 6.50 2.71 4.55
C VAL A 49 7.62 1.72 4.82
N LEU A 50 8.19 1.72 6.02
CA LEU A 50 9.22 0.77 6.43
C LEU A 50 8.69 -0.66 6.44
N LEU A 51 7.46 -0.88 6.95
CA LEU A 51 6.79 -2.19 6.91
C LEU A 51 6.64 -2.70 5.48
N VAL A 52 6.20 -1.86 4.55
CA VAL A 52 6.04 -2.21 3.13
C VAL A 52 7.39 -2.55 2.52
N LEU A 53 8.42 -1.72 2.75
CA LEU A 53 9.77 -1.97 2.25
C LEU A 53 10.34 -3.30 2.76
N LEU A 54 10.07 -3.61 4.04
CA LEU A 54 10.46 -4.87 4.66
C LEU A 54 9.71 -6.07 4.06
N GLY A 55 8.43 -5.88 3.71
CA GLY A 55 7.59 -6.90 3.06
C GLY A 55 7.98 -7.21 1.61
N LEU A 56 8.61 -6.26 0.90
CA LEU A 56 9.17 -6.49 -0.43
C LEU A 56 10.36 -7.47 -0.39
N TRP A 57 11.04 -7.59 0.75
CA TRP A 57 12.19 -8.47 0.89
C TRP A 57 11.77 -9.90 1.30
N PRO A 58 12.10 -10.96 0.52
CA PRO A 58 11.63 -12.32 0.78
C PRO A 58 12.01 -12.85 2.18
N ARG A 59 13.19 -12.45 2.67
CA ARG A 59 13.76 -12.86 3.95
C ARG A 59 13.01 -12.30 5.16
N THR A 60 12.24 -11.23 4.97
CA THR A 60 11.63 -10.47 6.07
C THR A 60 10.11 -10.58 6.12
N ARG A 61 9.52 -11.41 5.23
CA ARG A 61 8.08 -11.76 5.24
C ARG A 61 7.59 -12.35 6.56
N GLY A 62 8.47 -12.96 7.35
CA GLY A 62 8.14 -13.47 8.69
C GLY A 62 7.69 -12.36 9.66
N ILE A 63 8.26 -11.16 9.55
CA ILE A 63 7.89 -10.01 10.38
C ILE A 63 6.48 -9.52 10.04
N LEU A 64 6.13 -9.53 8.75
CA LEU A 64 4.81 -9.12 8.28
C LEU A 64 3.72 -10.09 8.76
N ARG A 65 3.98 -11.40 8.67
CA ARG A 65 3.08 -12.44 9.21
C ARG A 65 2.91 -12.36 10.72
N ALA A 66 3.95 -11.95 11.44
CA ALA A 66 3.87 -11.76 12.88
C ALA A 66 3.10 -10.49 13.28
N ALA A 67 3.06 -9.46 12.41
CA ALA A 67 2.32 -8.22 12.62
C ALA A 67 0.82 -8.32 12.28
N GLU A 68 0.45 -9.20 11.34
CA GLU A 68 -0.93 -9.39 10.86
C GLU A 68 -1.99 -9.61 11.97
N PRO A 69 -1.76 -10.43 13.01
CA PRO A 69 -2.74 -10.66 14.08
C PRO A 69 -3.06 -9.40 14.90
N ALA A 70 -2.13 -8.44 14.95
CA ALA A 70 -2.32 -7.15 15.60
C ALA A 70 -2.90 -6.10 14.66
N GLY A 71 -2.59 -6.19 13.36
CA GLY A 71 -3.11 -5.28 12.34
C GLY A 71 -4.62 -5.37 12.20
N THR A 72 -5.19 -6.57 12.13
CA THR A 72 -6.64 -6.79 11.93
C THR A 72 -7.54 -6.06 12.95
N PRO A 73 -7.33 -6.20 14.28
CA PRO A 73 -8.15 -5.47 15.26
C PRO A 73 -7.90 -3.96 15.25
N LEU A 74 -6.66 -3.50 14.99
CA LEU A 74 -6.33 -2.08 14.85
C LEU A 74 -7.04 -1.46 13.63
N LEU A 75 -7.08 -2.18 12.52
CA LEU A 75 -7.78 -1.79 11.30
C LEU A 75 -9.29 -1.72 11.53
N ALA A 76 -9.86 -2.71 12.23
CA ALA A 76 -11.27 -2.72 12.61
C ALA A 76 -11.65 -1.56 13.55
N HIS A 77 -10.72 -1.11 14.40
CA HIS A 77 -10.92 -0.01 15.34
C HIS A 77 -10.08 1.22 14.98
N LEU A 78 -9.85 1.46 13.69
CA LEU A 78 -9.05 2.60 13.21
C LEU A 78 -9.55 3.94 13.74
N GLN A 79 -10.84 4.02 14.08
CA GLN A 79 -11.44 5.17 14.76
C GLN A 79 -10.61 5.60 15.98
N LEU A 80 -10.12 4.66 16.79
CA LEU A 80 -9.26 4.94 17.96
C LEU A 80 -7.93 5.59 17.56
N LEU A 81 -7.37 5.26 16.40
CA LEU A 81 -6.13 5.86 15.88
C LEU A 81 -6.35 7.26 15.31
N PHE A 82 -7.59 7.60 14.92
CA PHE A 82 -7.95 8.94 14.42
C PHE A 82 -8.42 9.90 15.52
N VAL A 83 -8.75 9.40 16.72
CA VAL A 83 -9.10 10.26 17.86
C VAL A 83 -7.96 11.21 18.24
N PRO A 84 -6.70 10.78 18.45
CA PRO A 84 -5.63 11.70 18.88
C PRO A 84 -5.34 12.82 17.87
N PRO A 85 -5.19 12.53 16.55
CA PRO A 85 -5.08 13.58 15.54
C PRO A 85 -6.30 14.50 15.51
N GLY A 86 -7.51 13.95 15.64
CA GLY A 86 -8.76 14.72 15.64
C GLY A 86 -8.86 15.69 16.82
N VAL A 87 -8.50 15.24 18.04
CA VAL A 87 -8.50 16.09 19.24
C VAL A 87 -7.53 17.26 19.09
N GLY A 88 -6.37 17.07 18.45
CA GLY A 88 -5.43 18.16 18.15
C GLY A 88 -6.06 19.27 17.31
N VAL A 89 -6.90 18.91 16.33
CA VAL A 89 -7.64 19.89 15.51
C VAL A 89 -8.74 20.58 16.34
N VAL A 90 -9.39 19.85 17.26
CA VAL A 90 -10.42 20.41 18.14
C VAL A 90 -9.85 21.46 19.10
N VAL A 91 -8.62 21.29 19.58
CA VAL A 91 -7.94 22.26 20.46
C VAL A 91 -7.74 23.61 19.75
N GLU A 92 -7.40 23.60 18.46
CA GLU A 92 -7.22 24.81 17.65
C GLU A 92 -8.52 25.30 16.96
N MET A 93 -9.69 24.85 17.41
CA MET A 93 -10.99 25.19 16.79
C MET A 93 -11.25 26.68 16.65
N THR A 94 -10.79 27.49 17.59
CA THR A 94 -11.01 28.95 17.56
C THR A 94 -10.21 29.61 16.44
N ALA A 95 -8.97 29.16 16.20
CA ALA A 95 -8.14 29.61 15.08
C ALA A 95 -8.70 29.15 13.73
N LEU A 96 -9.20 27.90 13.68
CA LEU A 96 -9.87 27.36 12.49
C LEU A 96 -11.16 28.11 12.17
N ALA A 97 -11.99 28.44 13.18
CA ALA A 97 -13.25 29.14 12.99
C ALA A 97 -13.06 30.56 12.41
N ARG A 98 -12.04 31.29 12.87
CA ARG A 98 -11.71 32.62 12.33
C ARG A 98 -11.28 32.59 10.86
N ASN A 99 -10.67 31.49 10.42
CA ASN A 99 -10.15 31.32 9.06
C ASN A 99 -10.90 30.23 8.28
N ALA A 100 -12.14 29.93 8.66
CA ALA A 100 -12.88 28.78 8.13
C ALA A 100 -13.08 28.89 6.61
N LEU A 101 -13.36 30.09 6.10
CA LEU A 101 -13.59 30.31 4.67
C LEU A 101 -12.30 30.15 3.83
N PRO A 102 -11.16 30.81 4.17
CA PRO A 102 -9.87 30.53 3.53
C PRO A 102 -9.47 29.04 3.57
N ILE A 103 -9.63 28.38 4.72
CA ILE A 103 -9.27 26.97 4.90
C ILE A 103 -10.16 26.09 4.03
N ALA A 104 -11.47 26.31 4.02
CA ALA A 104 -12.40 25.53 3.21
C ALA A 104 -12.10 25.67 1.70
N LEU A 105 -11.79 26.88 1.24
CA LEU A 105 -11.40 27.10 -0.16
C LEU A 105 -10.05 26.47 -0.49
N ALA A 106 -9.06 26.57 0.41
CA ALA A 106 -7.75 25.96 0.21
C ALA A 106 -7.83 24.43 0.19
N VAL A 107 -8.51 23.82 1.15
CA VAL A 107 -8.67 22.36 1.26
C VAL A 107 -9.59 21.82 0.15
N GLY A 108 -10.78 22.40 -0.02
CA GLY A 108 -11.73 21.98 -1.04
C GLY A 108 -11.19 22.21 -2.45
N GLY A 109 -10.60 23.39 -2.70
CA GLY A 109 -9.98 23.72 -3.98
C GLY A 109 -8.81 22.80 -4.31
N SER A 110 -7.88 22.60 -3.36
CA SER A 110 -6.75 21.68 -3.58
C SER A 110 -7.21 20.23 -3.80
N PHE A 111 -8.24 19.78 -3.09
CA PHE A 111 -8.81 18.45 -3.29
C PHE A 111 -9.40 18.27 -4.69
N VAL A 112 -10.26 19.21 -5.13
CA VAL A 112 -10.86 19.16 -6.48
C VAL A 112 -9.81 19.25 -7.58
N ILE A 113 -8.85 20.17 -7.44
CA ILE A 113 -7.74 20.32 -8.39
C ILE A 113 -6.90 19.04 -8.45
N THR A 114 -6.52 18.49 -7.30
CA THR A 114 -5.73 17.25 -7.23
C THR A 114 -6.48 16.09 -7.90
N LEU A 115 -7.78 15.94 -7.63
CA LEU A 115 -8.60 14.89 -8.23
C LEU A 115 -8.72 15.05 -9.75
N LEU A 116 -8.88 16.29 -10.22
CA LEU A 116 -8.95 16.58 -11.65
C LEU A 116 -7.61 16.30 -12.35
N VAL A 117 -6.49 16.71 -11.74
CA VAL A 117 -5.14 16.47 -12.27
C VAL A 117 -4.82 14.98 -12.27
N ALA A 118 -5.06 14.26 -11.17
CA ALA A 118 -4.85 12.82 -11.08
C ALA A 118 -5.70 12.06 -12.10
N GLY A 119 -6.99 12.42 -12.25
CA GLY A 119 -7.88 11.84 -13.25
C GLY A 119 -7.43 12.10 -14.69
N ARG A 120 -7.04 13.35 -15.00
CA ARG A 120 -6.49 13.73 -16.33
C ARG A 120 -5.19 12.98 -16.62
N LEU A 121 -4.29 12.86 -15.64
CA LEU A 121 -3.03 12.14 -15.78
C LEU A 121 -3.28 10.65 -16.05
N LEU A 122 -4.19 10.01 -15.31
CA LEU A 122 -4.57 8.63 -15.54
C LEU A 122 -5.16 8.43 -16.94
N GLN A 123 -6.08 9.30 -17.35
CA GLN A 123 -6.65 9.26 -18.71
C GLN A 123 -5.59 9.45 -19.79
N ALA A 124 -4.62 10.34 -19.59
CA ALA A 124 -3.52 10.54 -20.52
C ALA A 124 -2.61 9.31 -20.63
N LEU A 125 -2.32 8.65 -19.51
CA LEU A 125 -1.54 7.40 -19.48
C LEU A 125 -2.28 6.26 -20.19
N LEU A 126 -3.58 6.10 -19.95
CA LEU A 126 -4.40 5.08 -20.62
C LEU A 126 -4.46 5.32 -22.14
N ARG A 127 -4.72 6.55 -22.59
CA ARG A 127 -4.73 6.90 -24.02
C ARG A 127 -3.38 6.64 -24.72
N ARG A 128 -2.26 6.77 -24.00
CA ARG A 128 -0.92 6.44 -24.52
C ARG A 128 -0.72 4.93 -24.67
N GLN A 129 -1.33 4.12 -23.82
CA GLN A 129 -1.27 2.65 -23.93
C GLN A 129 -2.08 2.16 -25.13
N ASP A 130 -3.28 2.70 -25.36
CA ASP A 130 -4.12 2.33 -26.51
C ASP A 130 -3.44 2.62 -27.85
N ARG A 131 -2.75 3.77 -27.98
CA ARG A 131 -1.98 4.10 -29.18
C ARG A 131 -0.82 3.13 -29.43
N ARG A 132 -0.12 2.69 -28.36
CA ARG A 132 0.96 1.68 -28.48
C ARG A 132 0.43 0.29 -28.81
N GLY A 133 -0.77 -0.05 -28.36
CA GLY A 133 -1.46 -1.29 -28.73
C GLY A 133 -1.86 -1.31 -30.21
N ALA A 134 -2.38 -0.21 -30.73
CA ALA A 134 -2.75 -0.07 -32.14
C ALA A 134 -1.55 -0.17 -33.10
N GLU A 135 -0.38 0.36 -32.72
CA GLU A 135 0.85 0.22 -33.52
C GLU A 135 1.44 -1.20 -33.50
N ARG A 136 1.29 -1.95 -32.39
CA ARG A 136 1.66 -3.37 -32.34
C ARG A 136 0.75 -4.24 -33.21
N GLY A 137 -0.55 -3.94 -33.27
CA GLY A 137 -1.49 -4.64 -34.15
C GLY A 137 -1.23 -4.39 -35.64
N ARG A 138 -0.66 -3.24 -36.00
CA ARG A 138 -0.40 -2.86 -37.41
C ARG A 138 0.95 -3.36 -37.96
N ARG A 139 1.85 -3.88 -37.09
CA ARG A 139 3.04 -4.65 -37.50
C ARG A 139 2.78 -6.14 -37.69
N ALA A 140 1.55 -6.60 -37.44
CA ALA A 140 1.14 -7.99 -37.63
C ALA A 140 0.14 -8.18 -38.80
N PRO A 141 0.47 -7.75 -40.02
CA PRO A 141 -0.05 -8.42 -41.20
C PRO A 141 1.05 -8.62 -42.23
N ASP A 142 1.94 -9.60 -42.02
CA ASP A 142 2.75 -10.21 -43.09
C ASP A 142 3.13 -11.62 -42.65
N GLY A 143 2.09 -12.43 -42.53
CA GLY A 143 2.15 -13.88 -42.40
C GLY A 143 0.89 -14.42 -43.05
N GLY A 144 0.71 -14.12 -44.33
CA GLY A 144 -0.41 -14.62 -45.12
C GLY A 144 -0.47 -16.15 -45.01
N PRO A 145 -1.66 -16.76 -45.04
CA PRO A 145 -1.77 -18.20 -45.13
C PRO A 145 -1.14 -18.63 -46.45
N THR A 146 0.09 -19.13 -46.41
CA THR A 146 0.64 -19.91 -47.51
C THR A 146 -0.27 -21.12 -47.65
N ALA A 147 -1.13 -21.00 -48.65
CA ALA A 147 -2.09 -21.99 -49.03
C ALA A 147 -1.36 -23.30 -49.37
N ALA A 148 -2.05 -24.38 -49.02
CA ALA A 148 -2.25 -25.54 -49.87
C ALA A 148 -1.00 -26.22 -50.46
N GLY A 149 -0.72 -27.41 -49.92
CA GLY A 149 -0.08 -28.46 -50.69
C GLY A 149 0.64 -29.50 -49.84
N ASP A 150 -0.08 -30.31 -49.06
CA ASP A 150 0.28 -31.73 -48.88
C ASP A 150 -0.83 -32.55 -48.22
N GLN A 151 -2.00 -32.63 -48.87
CA GLN A 151 -2.98 -33.68 -48.59
C GLN A 151 -3.63 -34.12 -49.90
N ALA A 152 -2.99 -35.06 -50.59
CA ALA A 152 -3.60 -35.99 -51.54
C ALA A 152 -2.67 -37.22 -51.59
N THR A 153 -2.90 -38.24 -50.76
CA THR A 153 -3.68 -39.45 -51.09
C THR A 153 -3.01 -40.38 -52.12
N GLY A 154 -2.73 -41.62 -51.67
CA GLY A 154 -2.40 -42.78 -52.50
C GLY A 154 -1.22 -43.54 -51.88
N GLY A 155 -1.35 -44.66 -51.17
CA GLY A 155 -2.27 -45.77 -51.37
C GLY A 155 -1.57 -46.86 -52.19
N ALA A 156 -1.14 -47.93 -51.50
CA ALA A 156 -0.89 -49.29 -52.00
C ALA A 156 0.16 -49.54 -53.11
N GLY A 157 1.14 -50.40 -52.81
CA GLY A 157 1.83 -51.19 -53.84
C GLY A 157 3.25 -51.63 -53.49
N ALA A 158 3.40 -52.94 -53.29
CA ALA A 158 4.63 -53.77 -53.21
C ALA A 158 5.41 -53.78 -51.88
#